data_AF-A0A535KIB7-F1
#
_entry.id   AF-A0A535KIB7-F1
#
_cell.length_a   1.000
_cell.length_b   1.000
_cell.length_c   1.000
_cell.angle_alpha   90.00
_cell.angle_beta   90.00
_cell.angle_gamma   90.00
#
_symmetry.space_group_name_H-M   'P 1'
#
loop_
_entity.id
_entity.type
_entity.pdbx_description
1 polymer ?
#
loop_
_entity_poly.entity_id
_entity_poly.type
_entity_poly.pdbx_seq_one_letter_code
_entity_poly.pdbx_strand_id
1 'polypeptide(L)'
;MVAGPASIAGVACETSDFTQVREINWTAGAFNSFPIQGPAPAYLSPDGQLALVASGGTTVIPAIALSMDACLWIDNSHLLAGGDAQNQARIGEVPGGKILPVAAQGECAGRIPGGL
;
A
#
# COMPACT_ATOMS: atom_id res chain seq x y z
N MET A 1 13.17 13.64 3.81
CA MET A 1 13.40 13.51 5.28
C MET A 1 12.50 12.40 5.78
N VAL A 2 13.02 11.49 6.59
CA VAL A 2 12.38 10.22 6.99
C VAL A 2 12.07 10.28 8.48
N ALA A 3 10.87 9.85 8.92
CA ALA A 3 10.46 9.90 10.33
C ALA A 3 9.61 8.66 10.74
N GLY A 4 10.08 7.93 11.75
CA GLY A 4 9.36 6.94 12.57
C GLY A 4 9.87 5.49 12.45
N PRO A 5 9.80 4.67 13.52
CA PRO A 5 10.41 3.33 13.61
C PRO A 5 9.95 2.33 12.54
N ALA A 6 10.76 1.28 12.34
CA ALA A 6 10.41 0.08 11.55
C ALA A 6 9.01 -0.45 11.87
N SER A 7 8.14 -0.52 10.86
CA SER A 7 6.88 -1.24 10.99
C SER A 7 7.21 -2.70 11.29
N ILE A 8 6.65 -3.25 12.37
CA ILE A 8 6.84 -4.65 12.73
C ILE A 8 6.26 -5.62 11.69
N ALA A 9 5.39 -5.15 10.78
CA ALA A 9 4.81 -5.95 9.70
C ALA A 9 5.81 -6.26 8.58
N GLY A 10 6.91 -5.52 8.47
CA GLY A 10 7.91 -5.72 7.44
C GLY A 10 7.49 -5.15 6.08
N VAL A 11 7.71 -5.91 4.99
CA VAL A 11 7.48 -5.48 3.61
C VAL A 11 6.76 -6.55 2.79
N ALA A 12 5.98 -6.13 1.80
CA ALA A 12 5.43 -7.03 0.78
C ALA A 12 6.44 -7.18 -0.36
N CYS A 13 6.61 -8.40 -0.86
CA CYS A 13 7.48 -8.72 -1.97
C CYS A 13 6.79 -9.70 -2.91
N GLU A 14 6.78 -9.38 -4.21
CA GLU A 14 6.26 -10.29 -5.23
C GLU A 14 7.26 -11.40 -5.53
N THR A 15 6.73 -12.58 -5.79
CA THR A 15 7.49 -13.71 -6.35
C THR A 15 7.85 -13.44 -7.81
N SER A 16 8.96 -14.02 -8.28
CA SER A 16 9.49 -13.76 -9.62
C SER A 16 8.59 -14.23 -10.78
N ASP A 17 7.66 -15.14 -10.50
CA ASP A 17 6.64 -15.62 -11.43
C ASP A 17 5.32 -14.82 -11.32
N PHE A 18 5.26 -13.82 -10.44
CA PHE A 18 4.10 -12.95 -10.21
C PHE A 18 2.81 -13.70 -9.87
N THR A 19 2.93 -14.82 -9.15
CA THR A 19 1.78 -15.62 -8.70
C THR A 19 1.45 -15.39 -7.22
N GLN A 20 2.41 -14.86 -6.46
CA GLN A 20 2.27 -14.60 -5.03
C GLN A 20 2.91 -13.29 -4.60
N VAL A 21 2.28 -12.62 -3.65
CA VAL A 21 2.93 -11.65 -2.76
C VAL A 21 3.25 -12.36 -1.45
N ARG A 22 4.48 -12.16 -0.95
CA ARG A 22 4.96 -12.66 0.33
C ARG A 22 5.27 -11.50 1.26
N GLU A 23 4.85 -11.63 2.50
CA GLU A 23 5.23 -10.70 3.56
C GLU A 23 6.56 -11.16 4.16
N ILE A 24 7.54 -10.26 4.16
CA ILE A 24 8.90 -10.49 4.65
C ILE A 24 9.14 -9.59 5.85
N ASN A 25 9.58 -10.16 6.96
CA ASN A 25 9.93 -9.41 8.17
C ASN A 25 11.41 -8.96 8.16
N TRP A 26 11.80 -8.18 9.18
CA TRP A 26 13.17 -7.66 9.32
C TRP A 26 14.24 -8.72 9.61
N THR A 27 13.83 -9.94 9.96
CA THR A 27 14.75 -11.08 10.14
C THR A 27 14.87 -11.94 8.87
N ALA A 28 14.39 -11.43 7.73
CA ALA A 28 14.36 -12.10 6.43
C ALA A 28 13.51 -13.38 6.39
N GLY A 29 12.59 -13.56 7.35
CA GLY A 29 11.59 -14.61 7.32
C GLY A 29 10.37 -14.18 6.50
N ALA A 30 9.90 -15.07 5.61
CA ALA A 30 8.58 -14.95 5.00
C ALA A 30 7.54 -15.63 5.89
N PHE A 31 6.40 -14.98 6.15
CA PHE A 31 5.43 -15.48 7.14
C PHE A 31 3.97 -15.53 6.65
N ASN A 32 3.60 -14.75 5.63
CA ASN A 32 2.31 -14.85 4.94
C ASN A 32 2.50 -14.83 3.42
N SER A 33 1.54 -15.42 2.70
CA SER A 33 1.53 -15.41 1.23
C SER A 33 0.12 -15.26 0.69
N PHE A 34 -0.04 -14.39 -0.31
CA PHE A 34 -1.32 -14.09 -0.95
C PHE A 34 -1.22 -14.30 -2.46
N PRO A 35 -2.20 -14.95 -3.09
CA PRO A 35 -2.20 -15.13 -4.53
C PRO A 35 -2.43 -13.79 -5.24
N ILE A 36 -1.69 -13.55 -6.33
CA ILE A 36 -1.88 -12.43 -7.26
C ILE A 36 -1.96 -12.95 -8.69
N GLN A 37 -2.54 -12.16 -9.58
CA GLN A 37 -2.70 -12.50 -11.00
C GLN A 37 -1.85 -11.56 -11.85
N GLY A 38 -0.53 -11.81 -11.86
CA GLY A 38 0.45 -10.96 -12.53
C GLY A 38 0.97 -9.83 -11.64
N PRO A 39 1.88 -9.00 -12.17
CA PRO A 39 2.54 -7.95 -11.39
C PRO A 39 1.53 -6.95 -10.83
N ALA A 40 1.60 -6.71 -9.52
CA ALA A 40 0.75 -5.81 -8.78
C ALA A 40 1.56 -5.14 -7.66
N PRO A 41 1.68 -3.80 -7.64
CA PRO A 41 2.25 -3.10 -6.50
C PRO A 41 1.52 -3.51 -5.22
N ALA A 42 2.29 -3.91 -4.22
CA ALA A 42 1.79 -4.44 -2.96
C ALA A 42 2.37 -3.65 -1.80
N TYR A 43 1.52 -3.18 -0.88
CA TYR A 43 1.93 -2.34 0.24
C TYR A 43 1.35 -2.87 1.54
N LEU A 44 2.19 -2.99 2.57
CA LEU A 44 1.76 -3.32 3.93
C LEU A 44 1.51 -2.06 4.76
N SER A 45 0.38 -2.05 5.47
CA SER A 45 0.13 -1.09 6.53
C SER A 45 1.08 -1.36 7.70
N PRO A 46 1.25 -0.40 8.63
CA PRO A 46 2.11 -0.61 9.78
C PRO A 46 1.73 -1.81 10.67
N ASP A 47 0.46 -2.22 10.70
CA ASP A 47 -0.06 -3.40 11.40
C ASP A 47 -0.22 -4.67 10.54
N GLY A 48 0.13 -4.62 9.25
CA GLY A 48 0.22 -5.81 8.38
C GLY A 48 -1.00 -6.09 7.50
N GLN A 49 -1.87 -5.11 7.28
CA GLN A 49 -2.88 -5.20 6.22
C GLN A 49 -2.23 -5.02 4.84
N LEU A 50 -2.54 -5.95 3.94
CA LEU A 50 -2.03 -5.92 2.57
C LEU A 50 -2.98 -5.15 1.65
N ALA A 51 -2.43 -4.14 0.98
CA ALA A 51 -3.06 -3.46 -0.16
C ALA A 51 -2.42 -3.96 -1.46
N LEU A 52 -3.25 -4.45 -2.38
CA LEU A 52 -2.88 -4.81 -3.75
C LEU A 52 -3.43 -3.76 -4.70
N VAL A 53 -2.56 -3.23 -5.57
CA VAL A 53 -2.92 -2.17 -6.49
C VAL A 53 -3.00 -2.71 -7.90
N ALA A 54 -4.08 -2.38 -8.58
CA ALA A 54 -4.30 -2.63 -10.00
C ALA A 54 -4.66 -1.30 -10.67
N SER A 55 -4.57 -1.26 -12.00
CA SER A 55 -4.98 -0.07 -12.75
C SER A 55 -6.43 0.30 -12.42
N GLY A 56 -6.64 1.51 -11.90
CA GLY A 56 -7.96 2.04 -11.54
C GLY A 56 -8.48 1.63 -10.16
N GLY A 57 -7.72 0.90 -9.33
CA GLY A 57 -8.16 0.58 -7.99
C GLY A 57 -7.16 -0.13 -7.08
N THR A 58 -7.45 -0.06 -5.78
CA THR A 58 -6.73 -0.74 -4.71
C THR A 58 -7.67 -1.66 -3.98
N THR A 59 -7.22 -2.90 -3.73
CA THR A 59 -7.91 -3.88 -2.89
C THR A 59 -7.10 -4.11 -1.63
N VAL A 60 -7.68 -3.77 -0.46
CA VAL A 60 -7.14 -4.15 0.84
C VAL A 60 -7.76 -5.48 1.25
N ILE A 61 -6.90 -6.47 1.47
CA ILE A 61 -7.30 -7.82 1.84
C ILE A 61 -7.87 -7.81 3.27
N PRO A 62 -9.05 -8.43 3.52
CA PRO A 62 -9.71 -9.39 2.64
C PRO A 62 -10.72 -8.85 1.62
N ALA A 63 -11.29 -7.64 1.77
CA ALA A 63 -12.46 -7.27 0.95
C ALA A 63 -12.76 -5.77 0.80
N ILE A 64 -11.80 -4.87 1.06
CA ILE A 64 -12.05 -3.43 0.94
C ILE A 64 -11.51 -2.95 -0.40
N ALA A 65 -12.39 -2.43 -1.26
CA ALA A 65 -12.03 -1.89 -2.57
C ALA A 65 -12.10 -0.37 -2.57
N LEU A 66 -11.07 0.28 -3.11
CA LEU A 66 -10.98 1.73 -3.30
C LEU A 66 -10.73 2.02 -4.78
N SER A 67 -11.49 2.95 -5.36
CA SER A 67 -11.31 3.40 -6.76
C SER A 67 -10.19 4.42 -6.90
N MET A 68 -8.99 4.05 -6.46
CA MET A 68 -7.77 4.85 -6.54
C MET A 68 -6.54 3.93 -6.60
N ASP A 69 -5.50 4.36 -7.31
CA ASP A 69 -4.25 3.61 -7.43
C ASP A 69 -3.34 4.06 -6.30
N ALA A 70 -3.42 3.35 -5.18
CA ALA A 70 -2.65 3.70 -3.99
C ALA A 70 -1.15 3.45 -4.23
N CYS A 71 -0.34 4.14 -3.44
CA CYS A 71 1.11 4.08 -3.56
C CYS A 71 1.83 3.90 -2.22
N LEU A 72 1.14 4.12 -1.10
CA LEU A 72 1.65 3.86 0.25
C LEU A 72 0.51 3.89 1.27
N TRP A 73 0.81 3.33 2.44
CA TRP A 73 0.06 3.55 3.67
C TRP A 73 0.62 4.75 4.45
N ILE A 74 -0.27 5.64 4.88
CA ILE A 74 0.06 6.75 5.78
C ILE A 74 0.11 6.21 7.23
N ASP A 75 -0.92 5.46 7.61
CA ASP A 75 -1.11 4.76 8.88
C ASP A 75 -1.96 3.49 8.65
N ASN A 76 -2.48 2.85 9.71
CA ASN A 76 -3.26 1.60 9.61
C ASN A 76 -4.65 1.76 8.96
N SER A 77 -5.08 2.99 8.70
CA SER A 77 -6.44 3.32 8.25
C SER A 77 -6.47 4.22 7.03
N HIS A 78 -5.32 4.70 6.54
CA HIS A 78 -5.25 5.66 5.45
C HIS A 78 -4.22 5.26 4.40
N LEU A 79 -4.68 5.17 3.15
CA LEU A 79 -3.86 4.99 1.95
C LEU A 79 -3.72 6.33 1.23
N LEU A 80 -2.56 6.57 0.63
CA LEU A 80 -2.33 7.70 -0.27
C LEU A 80 -2.38 7.21 -1.72
N ALA A 81 -3.01 7.99 -2.59
CA ALA A 81 -2.75 7.97 -4.03
C ALA A 81 -2.36 9.38 -4.48
N GLY A 82 -1.48 9.44 -5.48
CA GLY A 82 -1.13 10.65 -6.21
C GLY A 82 -1.83 10.65 -7.56
N GLY A 83 -1.60 11.70 -8.34
CA GLY A 83 -1.63 11.55 -9.80
C GLY A 83 -2.94 11.08 -10.42
N ASP A 84 -4.12 11.53 -9.96
CA ASP A 84 -5.32 11.31 -10.78
C ASP A 84 -5.25 12.06 -12.12
N ALA A 85 -6.29 12.01 -12.94
CA ALA A 85 -6.29 12.73 -14.23
C ALA A 85 -6.05 14.25 -14.09
N GLN A 86 -6.22 14.81 -12.89
CA GLN A 86 -5.98 16.19 -12.52
C GLN A 86 -4.69 16.37 -11.69
N ASN A 87 -3.91 15.30 -11.52
CA ASN A 87 -2.73 15.20 -10.66
C ASN A 87 -3.01 15.58 -9.19
N GLN A 88 -4.23 15.35 -8.72
CA GLN A 88 -4.65 15.62 -7.35
C GLN A 88 -4.37 14.41 -6.44
N ALA A 89 -3.74 14.67 -5.29
CA ALA A 89 -3.53 13.66 -4.26
C ALA A 89 -4.85 13.33 -3.54
N ARG A 90 -5.02 12.07 -3.15
CA ARG A 90 -6.24 11.54 -2.52
C ARG A 90 -5.89 10.62 -1.35
N ILE A 91 -6.70 10.67 -0.29
CA ILE A 91 -6.61 9.77 0.86
C ILE A 91 -7.78 8.78 0.82
N GLY A 92 -7.48 7.49 0.81
CA GLY A 92 -8.46 6.42 0.95
C GLY A 92 -8.55 5.96 2.40
N GLU A 93 -9.76 5.97 2.97
CA GLU A 93 -10.03 5.47 4.32
C GLU A 93 -10.33 3.97 4.31
N VAL A 94 -9.74 3.25 5.27
CA VAL A 94 -9.91 1.82 5.51
C VAL A 94 -10.37 1.64 6.97
N PRO A 95 -11.48 0.93 7.24
CA PRO A 95 -12.32 0.19 6.31
C PRO A 95 -13.45 1.03 5.68
N GLY A 96 -13.49 2.35 5.94
CA GLY A 96 -14.62 3.21 5.57
C GLY A 96 -14.89 3.35 4.06
N GLY A 97 -13.91 3.02 3.21
CA GLY A 97 -14.04 3.06 1.75
C GLY A 97 -14.13 4.47 1.17
N LYS A 98 -14.02 5.51 2.00
CA LYS A 98 -14.13 6.91 1.57
C LYS A 98 -12.85 7.34 0.89
N ILE A 99 -12.99 8.18 -0.14
CA ILE A 99 -11.85 8.82 -0.80
C ILE A 99 -11.98 10.32 -0.61
N LEU A 100 -11.00 10.92 0.03
CA LEU A 100 -10.93 12.34 0.34
C LEU A 100 -9.92 13.02 -0.59
N PRO A 101 -10.30 14.07 -1.32
CA PRO A 101 -9.34 14.86 -2.08
C PRO A 101 -8.44 15.65 -1.13
N VAL A 102 -7.17 15.75 -1.48
CA VAL A 102 -6.19 16.58 -0.77
C VAL A 102 -5.96 17.85 -1.59
N ALA A 103 -5.86 18.99 -0.92
CA ALA A 103 -5.50 20.27 -1.55
C ALA A 103 -3.99 20.35 -1.87
N ALA A 104 -3.49 19.35 -2.60
CA ALA A 104 -2.11 19.23 -3.05
C ALA A 104 -2.06 18.57 -4.43
N GLN A 105 -1.03 18.89 -5.21
CA GLN A 105 -0.75 18.27 -6.50
C GLN A 105 0.57 17.52 -6.45
N GLY A 106 0.62 16.40 -7.15
CA GLY A 106 1.84 15.64 -7.33
C GLY A 106 1.62 14.14 -7.34
N GLU A 107 2.68 13.48 -7.80
CA GLU A 107 2.79 12.04 -7.74
C GLU A 107 3.15 11.59 -6.33
N CYS A 108 2.92 10.31 -6.07
CA CYS A 108 3.37 9.70 -4.83
C CYS A 108 4.88 9.74 -4.70
N ALA A 109 5.36 10.39 -3.64
CA ALA A 109 6.72 10.24 -3.15
C ALA A 109 6.71 9.26 -1.98
N GLY A 110 7.44 8.15 -2.13
CA GLY A 110 7.37 7.00 -1.22
C GLY A 110 7.76 7.30 0.23
N ARG A 111 7.25 6.46 1.14
CA ARG A 111 7.76 6.29 2.50
C ARG A 111 8.41 4.91 2.58
N ILE A 112 9.69 4.84 2.96
CA ILE A 112 10.32 3.55 3.26
C ILE A 112 9.68 3.02 4.56
N PRO A 113 9.24 1.75 4.64
CA PRO A 113 8.85 1.12 5.89
C PRO A 113 10.03 1.18 6.86
N GLY A 114 9.90 1.93 7.96
CA GLY A 114 10.92 1.98 9.01
C GLY A 114 11.96 3.07 8.99
N GLY A 115 11.52 4.30 9.17
CA GLY A 115 12.38 5.46 9.28
C GLY A 115 12.96 5.80 10.66
N LEU A 116 14.07 5.14 11.06
CA LEU A 116 14.90 5.41 12.26
C LEU A 116 14.23 5.18 13.63
#